data_AF-A0A8J3AEV4-F1
#
_entry.id   AF-A0A8J3AEV4-F1
#
_cell.length_a   1.000
_cell.length_b   1.000
_cell.length_c   1.000
_cell.angle_alpha   90.00
_cell.angle_beta   90.00
_cell.angle_gamma   90.00
#
_symmetry.space_group_name_H-M   'P 1'
#
loop_
_entity.id
_entity.type
_entity.pdbx_description
1 polymer ?
#
loop_
_entity_poly.entity_id
_entity_poly.type
_entity_poly.pdbx_seq_one_letter_code
_entity_poly.pdbx_strand_id
1 'polypeptide(L)'
;MLVLVTYDVNTETAQGKRRLRNVAKACTKYGQRVQQSVFECEITSSQKLELIHELLEIIDSEKDSIRFYNLGSKYSTKVSHYGRQTHHPLDEVLII
;
A
#
# COMPACT_ATOMS: atom_id res chain seq x y z
N MET A 1 13.71 0.71 -0.96
CA MET A 1 13.23 2.09 -0.68
C MET A 1 11.80 1.99 -0.21
N LEU A 2 11.33 2.87 0.67
CA LEU A 2 9.92 2.87 1.04
C LEU A 2 9.08 3.65 0.02
N VAL A 3 8.00 3.02 -0.43
CA VAL A 3 6.98 3.62 -1.28
C VAL A 3 5.63 3.52 -0.57
N LEU A 4 5.00 4.66 -0.31
CA LEU A 4 3.63 4.73 0.18
C LEU A 4 2.68 4.64 -1.02
N VAL A 5 1.79 3.66 -0.98
CA VAL A 5 0.76 3.43 -2.00
C VAL A 5 -0.60 3.78 -1.40
N THR A 6 -1.27 4.77 -1.98
CA THR A 6 -2.63 5.14 -1.58
C THR A 6 -3.60 4.71 -2.67
N TYR A 7 -4.68 4.03 -2.30
CA TYR A 7 -5.71 3.57 -3.21
C TYR A 7 -7.05 4.21 -2.84
N ASP A 8 -7.59 5.01 -3.75
CA ASP A 8 -8.94 5.54 -3.66
C ASP A 8 -9.88 4.63 -4.45
N VAL A 9 -10.85 4.06 -3.76
CA VAL A 9 -11.77 3.06 -4.28
C VAL A 9 -13.08 3.13 -3.53
N ASN A 10 -14.19 3.06 -4.27
CA ASN A 10 -15.51 2.99 -3.65
C ASN A 10 -15.73 1.60 -3.02
N THR A 11 -15.66 1.52 -1.69
CA THR A 11 -15.84 0.28 -0.93
C THR A 11 -17.28 -0.03 -0.52
N GLU A 12 -18.28 0.75 -0.96
CA GLU A 12 -19.69 0.45 -0.68
C GLU A 12 -20.18 -0.72 -1.55
N THR A 13 -19.62 -0.85 -2.74
CA THR A 13 -19.96 -1.91 -3.69
C THR A 13 -19.16 -3.19 -3.44
N ALA A 14 -19.76 -4.35 -3.75
CA ALA A 14 -19.06 -5.63 -3.68
C ALA A 14 -17.83 -5.69 -4.61
N GLN A 15 -17.91 -5.05 -5.78
CA GLN A 15 -16.81 -4.98 -6.75
C GLN A 15 -15.63 -4.17 -6.21
N GLY A 16 -15.88 -2.99 -5.65
CA GLY A 16 -14.81 -2.17 -5.06
C GLY A 16 -14.18 -2.83 -3.83
N LYS A 17 -14.96 -3.50 -2.97
CA LYS A 17 -14.41 -4.35 -1.89
C LYS A 17 -13.50 -5.46 -2.43
N ARG A 18 -13.87 -6.08 -3.57
CA ARG A 18 -13.05 -7.11 -4.23
C ARG A 18 -11.76 -6.54 -4.78
N ARG A 19 -11.80 -5.39 -5.47
CA ARG A 19 -10.58 -4.72 -5.97
C ARG A 19 -9.65 -4.32 -4.83
N LEU A 20 -10.18 -3.71 -3.76
CA LEU A 20 -9.38 -3.40 -2.56
C LEU A 20 -8.72 -4.62 -1.95
N ARG A 21 -9.42 -5.77 -1.88
CA ARG A 21 -8.83 -7.01 -1.38
C ARG A 21 -7.69 -7.49 -2.26
N ASN A 22 -7.82 -7.38 -3.58
CA ASN A 22 -6.78 -7.79 -4.53
C ASN A 22 -5.58 -6.84 -4.50
N VAL A 23 -5.80 -5.52 -4.49
CA VAL A 23 -4.74 -4.52 -4.31
C VAL A 23 -4.00 -4.74 -2.99
N ALA A 24 -4.73 -4.98 -1.90
CA ALA A 24 -4.12 -5.27 -0.60
C ALA A 24 -3.23 -6.52 -0.64
N LYS A 25 -3.67 -7.59 -1.31
CA LYS A 25 -2.86 -8.80 -1.49
C LYS A 25 -1.60 -8.53 -2.31
N ALA A 26 -1.68 -7.73 -3.38
CA ALA A 26 -0.52 -7.37 -4.19
C ALA A 26 0.49 -6.53 -3.39
N CYS A 27 0.04 -5.48 -2.70
CA CYS A 27 0.91 -4.61 -1.91
C CYS A 27 1.56 -5.33 -0.72
N THR A 28 0.83 -6.21 -0.03
CA THR A 28 1.35 -6.93 1.15
C THR A 28 2.41 -7.99 0.84
N LYS A 29 2.62 -8.34 -0.44
CA LYS A 29 3.81 -9.13 -0.85
C LYS A 29 5.11 -8.39 -0.56
N TYR A 30 5.06 -7.07 -0.51
CA TYR A 30 6.23 -6.20 -0.45
C TYR A 30 6.24 -5.28 0.78
N GLY A 31 5.33 -5.49 1.74
CA GLY A 31 5.22 -4.63 2.90
C GLY A 31 3.89 -4.81 3.61
N GLN A 32 3.32 -3.72 4.10
CA GLN A 32 2.21 -3.78 5.03
C GLN A 32 1.05 -2.84 4.68
N ARG A 33 -0.13 -3.21 5.16
CA ARG A 33 -1.33 -2.38 5.09
C ARG A 33 -1.43 -1.53 6.35
N VAL A 34 -1.27 -0.21 6.21
CA VAL A 34 -1.20 0.72 7.34
C VAL A 34 -2.54 1.39 7.67
N GLN A 35 -3.42 1.50 6.67
CA GLN A 35 -4.81 1.95 6.84
C GLN A 35 -5.74 1.13 5.92
N GLN A 36 -7.03 1.50 5.86
CA GLN A 36 -8.00 0.77 5.03
C GLN A 36 -7.54 0.64 3.57
N SER A 37 -7.03 1.69 2.94
CA SER A 37 -6.56 1.61 1.54
C SER A 37 -5.22 2.28 1.33
N VAL A 38 -4.38 2.27 2.37
CA VAL A 38 -3.01 2.79 2.34
C VAL A 38 -2.04 1.69 2.72
N PHE A 39 -0.97 1.58 1.96
CA PHE A 39 0.04 0.52 2.05
C PHE A 39 1.44 1.12 2.04
N GLU A 40 2.30 0.59 2.90
CA GLU A 40 3.72 0.89 2.93
C GLU A 40 4.47 -0.29 2.33
N CYS A 41 5.10 -0.09 1.18
CA CYS A 41 5.83 -1.12 0.45
C CYS A 41 7.33 -0.83 0.46
N GLU A 42 8.13 -1.74 1.00
CA GLU A 42 9.58 -1.69 0.91
C GLU A 42 10.05 -2.48 -0.32
N ILE A 43 10.39 -1.76 -1.38
CA ILE A 43 10.64 -2.36 -2.70
C ILE A 43 11.89 -1.79 -3.37
N THR A 44 12.45 -2.58 -4.29
CA THR A 44 13.43 -2.12 -5.29
C THR A 44 12.74 -1.40 -6.45
N SER A 45 13.53 -0.74 -7.32
CA SER A 45 12.99 -0.09 -8.52
C SER A 45 12.35 -1.09 -9.51
N SER A 46 12.89 -2.30 -9.64
CA SER A 46 12.30 -3.33 -10.51
C SER A 46 11.00 -3.86 -9.94
N GLN A 47 10.96 -4.21 -8.65
CA GLN A 47 9.75 -4.65 -7.94
C GLN A 47 8.65 -3.59 -7.98
N LYS A 48 9.01 -2.29 -7.97
CA LYS A 48 8.04 -1.21 -8.15
C LYS A 48 7.35 -1.25 -9.51
N LEU A 49 8.09 -1.53 -10.59
CA LEU A 49 7.50 -1.63 -11.93
C LEU A 49 6.58 -2.85 -12.02
N GLU A 50 6.98 -3.98 -11.45
CA GLU A 50 6.14 -5.19 -11.35
C GLU A 50 4.85 -4.92 -10.56
N LEU A 51 4.95 -4.26 -9.41
CA LEU A 51 3.79 -3.89 -8.60
C LEU A 51 2.88 -2.92 -9.35
N ILE A 52 3.42 -1.91 -10.05
CA ILE A 52 2.62 -1.01 -10.87
C ILE A 52 1.84 -1.79 -11.92
N HIS A 53 2.49 -2.73 -12.62
CA HIS A 53 1.83 -3.56 -13.62
C HIS A 53 0.69 -4.39 -13.01
N GLU A 54 0.96 -5.12 -11.92
CA GLU A 54 -0.05 -5.94 -11.23
C GLU A 54 -1.24 -5.09 -10.75
N LEU A 55 -0.99 -3.90 -10.20
CA LEU A 55 -2.07 -3.04 -9.72
C LEU A 55 -2.92 -2.47 -10.88
N LEU A 56 -2.31 -2.12 -12.01
CA LEU A 56 -3.05 -1.65 -13.19
C LEU A 56 -3.98 -2.72 -13.79
N GLU A 57 -3.67 -4.00 -13.62
CA GLU A 57 -4.57 -5.11 -14.01
C GLU A 57 -5.76 -5.30 -13.05
N ILE A 58 -5.64 -4.82 -11.81
CA ILE A 58 -6.65 -5.01 -10.76
C ILE A 58 -7.67 -3.87 -10.73
N ILE A 59 -7.23 -2.63 -10.95
CA ILE A 59 -8.08 -1.45 -10.79
C ILE A 59 -9.05 -1.24 -11.94
N ASP A 60 -10.11 -0.48 -11.66
CA ASP A 60 -10.96 0.13 -12.69
C ASP A 60 -10.48 1.58 -12.90
N SER A 61 -9.75 1.85 -13.98
CA SER A 61 -9.10 3.16 -14.23
C SER A 61 -10.07 4.32 -14.39
N GLU A 62 -11.34 4.05 -14.67
CA GLU A 62 -12.38 5.06 -14.81
C GLU A 62 -13.02 5.45 -13.46
N LYS A 63 -12.81 4.63 -12.42
CA LYS A 63 -13.51 4.78 -11.12
C LYS A 63 -12.59 4.87 -9.92
N ASP A 64 -11.39 4.33 -10.04
CA ASP A 64 -10.44 4.25 -8.95
C ASP A 64 -9.21 5.13 -9.24
N SER A 65 -8.45 5.45 -8.19
CA SER A 65 -7.14 6.07 -8.37
C SER A 65 -6.08 5.47 -7.45
N ILE A 66 -4.88 5.26 -7.98
CA ILE A 66 -3.71 4.85 -7.19
C ILE A 66 -2.65 5.93 -7.29
N ARG A 67 -2.01 6.23 -6.15
CA ARG A 67 -0.86 7.13 -6.09
C ARG A 67 0.30 6.47 -5.37
N PHE A 68 1.50 6.71 -5.89
CA PHE A 68 2.75 6.24 -5.32
C PHE A 68 3.59 7.42 -4.85
N TYR A 69 3.97 7.42 -3.57
CA TYR A 69 4.86 8.42 -3.00
C TYR A 69 6.17 7.74 -2.59
N ASN A 70 7.27 8.17 -3.18
CA ASN A 70 8.59 7.66 -2.81
C ASN A 70 9.10 8.39 -1.57
N LEU A 71 9.23 7.67 -0.45
CA LEU A 71 9.73 8.22 0.81
C LEU A 71 11.24 8.03 0.97
N GLY A 72 11.85 7.20 0.13
CA GLY A 72 13.29 6.91 0.12
C GLY A 72 13.70 5.92 1.22
N SER A 73 15.00 5.85 1.51
CA SER A 73 15.57 4.95 2.53
C SER A 73 15.54 5.52 3.94
N LYS A 74 15.48 6.85 4.10
CA LYS A 74 15.37 7.53 5.40
C LYS A 74 13.94 8.04 5.59
N TYR A 75 13.00 7.11 5.75
CA TYR A 75 11.57 7.42 5.79
C TYR A 75 11.01 7.57 7.21
N SER A 76 11.65 6.98 8.22
CA SER A 76 11.15 6.94 9.60
C SER A 76 10.84 8.32 10.19
N THR A 77 11.62 9.35 9.83
CA THR A 77 11.38 10.74 10.28
C THR A 77 10.32 11.48 9.47
N LYS A 78 9.76 10.86 8.43
CA LYS A 78 8.80 11.47 7.49
C LYS A 78 7.37 10.97 7.69
N VAL A 79 7.19 9.96 8.55
CA VAL A 79 5.90 9.35 8.82
C VAL A 79 5.53 9.64 10.27
N SER A 80 4.29 10.09 10.48
CA SER A 80 3.72 10.27 11.81
C SER A 80 2.31 9.73 11.79
N HIS A 81 1.97 8.91 12.78
CA HIS A 81 0.65 8.28 12.90
C HIS A 81 -0.07 8.86 14.12
N TYR A 82 -1.36 9.16 13.96
CA TYR A 82 -2.23 9.63 15.04
C TYR A 82 -3.53 8.82 15.04
N GLY A 83 -3.99 8.41 16.22
CA GLY A 83 -5.22 7.62 16.39
C GLY A 83 -4.98 6.10 16.43
N ARG A 84 -6.01 5.32 16.07
CA ARG A 84 -5.99 3.85 16.20
C ARG A 84 -4.91 3.24 15.30
N GLN A 85 -4.00 2.48 15.91
CA GLN A 85 -2.99 1.70 15.21
C GLN A 85 -3.46 0.24 15.08
N THR A 86 -3.31 -0.33 13.89
CA THR A 86 -3.72 -1.71 13.58
C THR A 86 -2.59 -2.53 12.96
N HIS A 87 -1.39 -1.98 12.91
CA HIS A 87 -0.22 -2.58 12.29
C HIS A 87 1.04 -2.22 13.10
N HIS A 88 2.08 -3.03 13.00
CA HIS A 88 3.39 -2.77 13.62
C HIS A 88 4.31 -2.07 12.60
N PRO A 89 5.13 -1.09 12.98
CA PRO A 89 6.10 -0.47 12.07
C PRO A 89 7.03 -1.53 11.44
N LEU A 90 7.36 -1.37 10.14
CA LEU A 90 8.24 -2.30 9.41
C LEU A 90 9.66 -2.39 10.03
N ASP A 91 10.12 -1.29 10.63
CA ASP A 91 11.44 -1.19 11.24
C ASP A 91 11.49 -1.73 12.69
N GLU A 92 10.36 -2.12 13.27
CA GLU A 92 10.33 -2.70 14.62
C GLU A 92 10.64 -4.20 14.59
N VAL A 93 11.58 -4.62 15.43
CA VAL A 93 11.92 -6.05 15.61
C VAL A 93 10.70 -6.76 16.17
N LEU A 94 10.14 -7.68 15.39
CA LEU A 94 9.15 -8.64 15.87
C LEU A 94 9.83 -9.63 16.82
N ILE A 95 9.49 -9.55 18.10
CA ILE A 95 9.76 -10.61 19.07
C ILE A 95 8.55 -11.54 19.06
N ILE A 96 8.76 -12.80 18.66
CA ILE A 96 7.76 -13.88 18.64
C ILE A 96 7.90 -14.71 19.92
#